data_AF-A0A957XSU5-F1
#
_entry.id   AF-A0A957XSU5-F1
#
_cell.length_a   1.000
_cell.length_b   1.000
_cell.length_c   1.000
_cell.angle_alpha   90.00
_cell.angle_beta   90.00
_cell.angle_gamma   90.00
#
_symmetry.space_group_name_H-M   'P 1'
#
loop_
_entity.id
_entity.type
_entity.pdbx_description
1 polymer ?
#
loop_
_entity_poly.entity_id
_entity_poly.type
_entity_poly.pdbx_seq_one_letter_code
_entity_poly.pdbx_strand_id
1 'polypeptide(L)'
;MTTGNTFETPPSASVNRVQIIDLPGLPLDEAARGLRGDELISSRALMSLAAPHASVFGLNAADLPSVLPDLTRSKALVRRDAALAVGRALASGGPAARDAAQEIAARLGRNLGWLLATLYRGDEVNRRVRPDWELADWERWATIRTVWLGGGLSSGLLGETIAASARSLLDELGYIDVDVRPSPYASLIALMGAARTLSLLPNEPIRRRALGFDFGHTLVKRAVLDYEGGVLAHMEALPPVLTEWSEIYPAEEDRAALGRNVLRFMARVIGQ
;
A
#
# COMPACT_ATOMS: atom_id res chain seq x y z
N MET A 1 30.78 -21.05 0.14
CA MET A 1 29.50 -20.77 -0.53
C MET A 1 28.67 -19.91 0.41
N THR A 2 28.81 -18.59 0.29
CA THR A 2 27.97 -17.64 1.01
C THR A 2 26.58 -17.71 0.39
N THR A 3 25.61 -18.22 1.16
CA THR A 3 24.18 -18.07 0.83
C THR A 3 23.90 -16.58 0.76
N GLY A 4 23.81 -16.05 -0.45
CA GLY A 4 23.36 -14.68 -0.65
C GLY A 4 21.97 -14.58 -0.06
N ASN A 5 21.83 -13.84 1.05
CA ASN A 5 20.54 -13.40 1.52
C ASN A 5 19.94 -12.53 0.42
N THR A 6 19.06 -13.11 -0.39
CA THR A 6 18.16 -12.33 -1.23
C THR A 6 17.21 -11.62 -0.27
N PHE A 7 17.28 -10.28 -0.25
CA PHE A 7 16.36 -9.42 0.47
C PHE A 7 15.00 -9.38 -0.24
N GLU A 8 14.43 -10.54 -0.53
CA GLU A 8 13.03 -10.64 -0.92
C GLU A 8 12.20 -10.59 0.36
N THR A 9 11.21 -9.70 0.39
CA THR A 9 10.17 -9.75 1.41
C THR A 9 9.54 -11.13 1.31
N PRO A 10 9.71 -12.02 2.31
CA PRO A 10 9.22 -13.38 2.20
C PRO A 10 7.70 -13.32 2.02
N PRO A 11 7.08 -14.28 1.30
CA PRO A 11 5.63 -14.25 1.10
C PRO A 11 4.82 -14.24 2.42
N SER A 12 5.44 -14.70 3.51
CA SER A 12 4.94 -14.65 4.88
C SER A 12 5.03 -13.26 5.54
N ALA A 13 5.76 -12.28 4.99
CA ALA A 13 5.77 -10.92 5.53
C ALA A 13 4.64 -10.03 4.96
N SER A 14 3.87 -10.51 3.98
CA SER A 14 2.87 -9.70 3.28
C SER A 14 1.46 -9.83 3.86
N VAL A 15 0.92 -8.72 4.36
CA VAL A 15 -0.48 -8.59 4.81
C VAL A 15 -1.46 -8.63 3.63
N ASN A 16 -1.02 -8.25 2.43
CA ASN A 16 -1.88 -8.20 1.23
C ASN A 16 -2.53 -9.54 0.88
N ARG A 17 -1.97 -10.65 1.36
CA ARG A 17 -2.47 -12.02 1.12
C ARG A 17 -3.44 -12.51 2.20
N VAL A 18 -3.64 -11.77 3.28
CA VAL A 18 -4.66 -12.09 4.29
C VAL A 18 -6.02 -11.93 3.66
N GLN A 19 -6.84 -12.98 3.77
CA GLN A 19 -8.19 -13.05 3.23
C GLN A 19 -9.18 -13.07 4.39
N ILE A 20 -10.28 -12.33 4.24
CA ILE A 20 -11.33 -12.26 5.27
C ILE A 20 -12.41 -13.30 4.93
N ILE A 21 -12.33 -14.49 5.53
CA ILE A 21 -13.33 -15.55 5.29
C ILE A 21 -14.56 -15.33 6.15
N ASP A 22 -14.36 -15.18 7.46
CA ASP A 22 -15.43 -14.91 8.41
C ASP A 22 -14.86 -14.34 9.71
N LEU A 23 -15.72 -13.70 10.51
CA LEU A 23 -15.38 -13.22 11.85
C LEU A 23 -16.49 -13.65 12.82
N PRO A 24 -16.42 -14.89 13.36
CA PRO A 24 -17.50 -15.45 14.17
C PRO A 24 -17.89 -14.54 15.34
N GLY A 25 -19.17 -14.19 15.39
CA GLY A 25 -19.75 -13.30 16.40
C GLY A 25 -19.72 -11.81 16.05
N LEU A 26 -19.15 -11.42 14.91
CA LEU A 26 -19.17 -10.04 14.39
C LEU A 26 -20.05 -9.93 13.14
N PRO A 27 -20.72 -8.77 12.91
CA PRO A 27 -21.53 -8.55 11.72
C PRO A 27 -20.65 -8.18 10.52
N LEU A 28 -19.89 -9.16 10.01
CA LEU A 28 -18.99 -8.96 8.87
C LEU A 28 -19.75 -8.42 7.65
N ASP A 29 -19.21 -7.35 7.05
CA ASP A 29 -19.72 -6.77 5.80
C ASP A 29 -19.50 -7.76 4.63
N GLU A 30 -20.58 -8.10 3.93
CA GLU A 30 -20.54 -8.99 2.77
C GLU A 30 -19.64 -8.46 1.64
N ALA A 31 -19.47 -7.13 1.54
CA ALA A 31 -18.56 -6.54 0.56
C ALA A 31 -17.08 -6.77 0.88
N ALA A 32 -16.74 -7.14 2.13
CA ALA A 32 -15.38 -7.46 2.54
C ALA A 32 -15.13 -8.99 2.58
N ARG A 33 -16.19 -9.79 2.71
CA ARG A 33 -16.12 -11.25 2.80
C ARG A 33 -15.48 -11.84 1.54
N GLY A 34 -14.55 -12.76 1.74
CA GLY A 34 -13.82 -13.47 0.69
C GLY A 34 -12.71 -12.65 0.01
N LEU A 35 -12.54 -11.36 0.31
CA LEU A 35 -11.53 -10.53 -0.31
C LEU A 35 -10.20 -10.55 0.44
N ARG A 36 -9.10 -10.39 -0.30
CA ARG A 36 -7.74 -10.23 0.25
C ARG A 36 -7.40 -8.77 0.52
N GLY A 37 -6.36 -8.53 1.34
CA GLY A 37 -5.90 -7.18 1.65
C GLY A 37 -5.62 -6.30 0.43
N ASP A 38 -5.02 -6.85 -0.63
CA ASP A 38 -4.77 -6.10 -1.88
C ASP A 38 -6.04 -5.85 -2.73
N GLU A 39 -7.15 -6.52 -2.43
CA GLU A 39 -8.48 -6.33 -3.03
C GLU A 39 -9.30 -5.31 -2.23
N LEU A 40 -9.03 -5.21 -0.94
CA LEU A 40 -9.74 -4.37 0.03
C LEU A 40 -9.20 -2.93 0.09
N ILE A 41 -7.88 -2.77 0.15
CA ILE A 41 -7.22 -1.48 0.42
C ILE A 41 -5.98 -1.31 -0.46
N SER A 42 -6.21 -0.93 -1.71
CA SER A 42 -5.14 -0.69 -2.70
C SER A 42 -5.57 0.35 -3.75
N SER A 43 -4.63 0.79 -4.59
CA SER A 43 -4.98 1.63 -5.75
C SER A 43 -5.99 0.94 -6.68
N ARG A 44 -5.99 -0.39 -6.73
CA ARG A 44 -6.96 -1.19 -7.48
C ARG A 44 -8.36 -1.09 -6.88
N ALA A 45 -8.47 -1.27 -5.57
CA ALA A 45 -9.73 -1.08 -4.85
C ALA A 45 -10.27 0.34 -5.07
N LEU A 46 -9.41 1.37 -4.95
CA LEU A 46 -9.78 2.75 -5.22
C LEU A 46 -10.30 2.94 -6.65
N MET A 47 -9.62 2.43 -7.66
CA MET A 47 -10.02 2.59 -9.07
C MET A 47 -11.37 1.95 -9.34
N SER A 48 -11.61 0.76 -8.80
CA SER A 48 -12.91 0.09 -8.89
C SER A 48 -14.01 0.93 -8.25
N LEU A 49 -13.78 1.45 -7.04
CA LEU A 49 -14.77 2.25 -6.33
C LEU A 49 -14.99 3.60 -7.03
N ALA A 50 -13.98 4.14 -7.72
CA ALA A 50 -14.08 5.37 -8.49
C ALA A 50 -14.76 5.18 -9.86
N ALA A 51 -14.78 3.97 -10.43
CA ALA A 51 -15.30 3.73 -11.78
C ALA A 51 -16.77 4.16 -11.96
N PRO A 52 -17.71 3.88 -11.04
CA PRO A 52 -19.09 4.37 -11.14
C PRO A 52 -19.22 5.90 -11.10
N HIS A 53 -18.20 6.58 -10.58
CA HIS A 53 -18.16 8.04 -10.40
C HIS A 53 -17.17 8.73 -11.35
N ALA A 54 -16.68 8.03 -12.38
CA ALA A 54 -15.61 8.53 -13.24
C ALA A 54 -15.91 9.92 -13.82
N SER A 55 -17.15 10.16 -14.25
CA SER A 55 -17.57 11.43 -14.84
C SER A 55 -17.46 12.61 -13.88
N VAL A 56 -17.81 12.44 -12.60
CA VAL A 56 -17.70 13.53 -11.60
C VAL A 56 -16.26 13.80 -11.19
N PHE A 57 -15.36 12.85 -11.42
CA PHE A 57 -13.92 13.02 -11.20
C PHE A 57 -13.16 13.50 -12.44
N GLY A 58 -13.84 13.68 -13.58
CA GLY A 58 -13.18 13.98 -14.86
C GLY A 58 -12.27 12.84 -15.34
N LEU A 59 -12.59 11.61 -14.95
CA LEU A 59 -11.91 10.39 -15.37
C LEU A 59 -12.70 9.70 -16.49
N ASN A 60 -12.00 8.96 -17.33
CA ASN A 60 -12.64 8.09 -18.30
C ASN A 60 -12.93 6.73 -17.66
N ALA A 61 -14.20 6.34 -17.59
CA ALA A 61 -14.61 5.06 -17.02
C ALA A 61 -13.96 3.87 -17.75
N ALA A 62 -13.69 3.98 -19.05
CA ALA A 62 -13.06 2.90 -19.82
C ALA A 62 -11.60 2.65 -19.43
N ASP A 63 -10.94 3.64 -18.81
CA ASP A 63 -9.59 3.49 -18.27
C ASP A 63 -9.60 2.89 -16.86
N LEU A 64 -10.75 2.90 -16.18
CA LEU A 64 -10.94 2.36 -14.83
C LEU A 64 -11.50 0.93 -14.91
N PRO A 65 -10.71 -0.08 -14.55
CA PRO A 65 -11.12 -1.47 -14.69
C PRO A 65 -12.23 -1.83 -13.69
N SER A 66 -13.19 -2.66 -14.11
CA SER A 66 -14.16 -3.31 -13.24
C SER A 66 -13.50 -4.42 -12.40
N VAL A 67 -14.06 -4.72 -11.23
CA VAL A 67 -13.51 -5.74 -10.31
C VAL A 67 -13.62 -7.15 -10.91
N LEU A 68 -12.60 -7.99 -10.66
CA LEU A 68 -12.44 -9.44 -10.94
C LEU A 68 -11.87 -9.82 -12.32
N PRO A 69 -11.12 -10.94 -12.40
CA PRO A 69 -9.73 -11.09 -11.99
C PRO A 69 -8.70 -10.38 -12.92
N ASP A 70 -9.15 -9.68 -13.97
CA ASP A 70 -8.31 -9.14 -15.06
C ASP A 70 -7.51 -7.88 -14.70
N LEU A 71 -7.34 -7.61 -13.40
CA LEU A 71 -6.61 -6.46 -12.87
C LEU A 71 -5.09 -6.67 -12.88
N THR A 72 -4.59 -7.47 -13.82
CA THR A 72 -3.16 -7.69 -14.04
C THR A 72 -2.50 -6.52 -14.76
N ARG A 73 -3.26 -5.68 -15.47
CA ARG A 73 -2.72 -4.56 -16.27
C ARG A 73 -3.45 -3.26 -15.99
N SER A 74 -2.77 -2.33 -15.31
CA SER A 74 -3.19 -0.93 -15.26
C SER A 74 -1.99 -0.03 -15.42
N LYS A 75 -2.04 0.90 -16.38
CA LYS A 75 -0.98 1.88 -16.59
C LYS A 75 -0.76 2.65 -15.29
N ALA A 76 0.50 2.84 -14.91
CA ALA A 76 0.86 3.59 -13.71
C ALA A 76 0.23 5.00 -13.68
N LEU A 77 0.10 5.62 -14.86
CA LEU A 77 -0.56 6.91 -15.03
C LEU A 77 -2.01 6.91 -14.52
N VAL A 78 -2.80 5.92 -14.95
CA VAL A 78 -4.23 5.81 -14.57
C VAL A 78 -4.36 5.61 -13.06
N ARG A 79 -3.54 4.73 -12.48
CA ARG A 79 -3.49 4.49 -11.02
C ARG A 79 -3.23 5.77 -10.24
N ARG A 80 -2.25 6.56 -10.68
CA ARG A 80 -1.90 7.84 -10.08
C ARG A 80 -3.04 8.85 -10.23
N ASP A 81 -3.56 9.00 -11.44
CA ASP A 81 -4.54 10.04 -11.75
C ASP A 81 -5.88 9.79 -11.06
N ALA A 82 -6.30 8.53 -10.92
CA ALA A 82 -7.48 8.16 -10.13
C ALA A 82 -7.32 8.56 -8.65
N ALA A 83 -6.21 8.20 -8.01
CA ALA A 83 -5.96 8.55 -6.61
C ALA A 83 -5.90 10.07 -6.41
N LEU A 84 -5.25 10.81 -7.34
CA LEU A 84 -5.20 12.26 -7.29
C LEU A 84 -6.58 12.91 -7.52
N ALA A 85 -7.39 12.37 -8.43
CA ALA A 85 -8.72 12.89 -8.70
C ALA A 85 -9.65 12.74 -7.50
N VAL A 86 -9.65 11.56 -6.86
CA VAL A 86 -10.41 11.32 -5.62
C VAL A 86 -9.92 12.24 -4.50
N GLY A 87 -8.60 12.36 -4.30
CA GLY A 87 -8.03 13.25 -3.26
C GLY A 87 -8.38 14.72 -3.49
N ARG A 88 -8.31 15.21 -4.73
CA ARG A 88 -8.73 16.59 -5.08
C ARG A 88 -10.23 16.78 -4.89
N ALA A 89 -11.04 15.83 -5.33
CA ALA A 89 -12.48 15.89 -5.17
C ALA A 89 -12.87 15.99 -3.69
N LEU A 90 -12.20 15.24 -2.81
CA LEU A 90 -12.40 15.32 -1.36
C LEU A 90 -12.05 16.69 -0.78
N ALA A 91 -10.94 17.29 -1.21
CA ALA A 91 -10.45 18.57 -0.67
C ALA A 91 -11.21 19.79 -1.22
N SER A 92 -11.58 19.79 -2.50
CA SER A 92 -12.07 21.00 -3.18
C SER A 92 -13.05 20.74 -4.32
N GLY A 93 -13.61 19.54 -4.42
CA GLY A 93 -14.61 19.20 -5.44
C GLY A 93 -15.96 19.89 -5.25
N GLY A 94 -16.77 19.91 -6.32
CA GLY A 94 -18.20 20.23 -6.20
C GLY A 94 -18.94 19.23 -5.28
N PRO A 95 -20.17 19.53 -4.81
CA PRO A 95 -20.88 18.70 -3.84
C PRO A 95 -20.92 17.21 -4.20
N ALA A 96 -21.37 16.87 -5.42
CA ALA A 96 -21.42 15.48 -5.88
C ALA A 96 -20.06 14.78 -5.94
N ALA A 97 -18.99 15.49 -6.31
CA ALA A 97 -17.65 14.92 -6.35
C ALA A 97 -17.08 14.72 -4.94
N ARG A 98 -17.37 15.63 -4.00
CA ARG A 98 -17.01 15.48 -2.59
C ARG A 98 -17.72 14.30 -1.95
N ASP A 99 -19.03 14.17 -2.16
CA ASP A 99 -19.82 13.08 -1.60
C ASP A 99 -19.30 11.72 -2.11
N ALA A 100 -19.07 11.59 -3.42
CA ALA A 100 -18.49 10.37 -4.00
C ALA A 100 -17.08 10.08 -3.46
N ALA A 101 -16.22 11.09 -3.32
CA ALA A 101 -14.88 10.90 -2.77
C ALA A 101 -14.92 10.48 -1.30
N GLN A 102 -15.83 11.05 -0.50
CA GLN A 102 -16.05 10.70 0.89
C GLN A 102 -16.54 9.25 1.02
N GLU A 103 -17.48 8.82 0.18
CA GLU A 103 -17.99 7.45 0.15
C GLU A 103 -16.86 6.45 -0.17
N ILE A 104 -16.05 6.74 -1.19
CA ILE A 104 -14.90 5.89 -1.58
C ILE A 104 -13.89 5.81 -0.43
N ALA A 105 -13.52 6.94 0.16
CA ALA A 105 -12.56 6.98 1.26
C ALA A 105 -13.08 6.23 2.50
N ALA A 106 -14.35 6.40 2.84
CA ALA A 106 -14.99 5.70 3.94
C ALA A 106 -15.05 4.19 3.69
N ARG A 107 -15.38 3.76 2.46
CA ARG A 107 -15.39 2.36 2.07
C ARG A 107 -14.02 1.71 2.19
N LEU A 108 -12.98 2.37 1.68
CA LEU A 108 -11.59 1.91 1.82
C LEU A 108 -11.17 1.82 3.30
N GLY A 109 -11.56 2.79 4.12
CA GLY A 109 -11.30 2.74 5.57
C GLY A 109 -12.04 1.62 6.29
N ARG A 110 -13.32 1.37 5.98
CA ARG A 110 -14.06 0.22 6.52
C ARG A 110 -13.42 -1.11 6.09
N ASN A 111 -13.00 -1.23 4.83
CA ASN A 111 -12.27 -2.39 4.33
C ASN A 111 -10.97 -2.63 5.13
N LEU A 112 -10.20 -1.57 5.39
CA LEU A 112 -9.02 -1.64 6.25
C LEU A 112 -9.37 -2.06 7.68
N GLY A 113 -10.43 -1.53 8.27
CA GLY A 113 -10.88 -1.92 9.62
C GLY A 113 -11.23 -3.40 9.72
N TRP A 114 -11.93 -3.97 8.73
CA TRP A 114 -12.21 -5.41 8.67
C TRP A 114 -10.94 -6.26 8.53
N LEU A 115 -9.99 -5.81 7.70
CA LEU A 115 -8.70 -6.48 7.55
C LEU A 115 -7.92 -6.48 8.87
N LEU A 116 -7.90 -5.35 9.59
CA LEU A 116 -7.25 -5.23 10.89
C LEU A 116 -7.95 -6.11 11.94
N ALA A 117 -9.28 -6.10 12.03
CA ALA A 117 -10.03 -6.98 12.93
C ALA A 117 -9.71 -8.48 12.66
N THR A 118 -9.57 -8.86 11.40
CA THR A 118 -9.15 -10.21 11.00
C THR A 118 -7.75 -10.56 11.51
N LEU A 119 -6.80 -9.64 11.35
CA LEU A 119 -5.42 -9.79 11.85
C LEU A 119 -5.38 -9.90 13.38
N TYR A 120 -6.15 -9.08 14.08
CA TYR A 120 -6.18 -9.07 15.55
C TYR A 120 -6.76 -10.34 16.16
N ARG A 121 -7.80 -10.91 15.53
CA ARG A 121 -8.45 -12.11 16.05
C ARG A 121 -7.71 -13.39 15.70
N GLY A 122 -7.20 -13.47 14.47
CA GLY A 122 -6.59 -14.71 13.97
C GLY A 122 -7.53 -15.91 14.08
N ASP A 123 -8.83 -15.73 13.82
CA ASP A 123 -9.80 -16.83 13.88
C ASP A 123 -9.38 -17.99 12.98
N GLU A 124 -9.67 -19.24 13.41
CA GLU A 124 -9.20 -20.45 12.72
C GLU A 124 -9.58 -20.50 11.24
N VAL A 125 -10.79 -20.05 10.90
CA VAL A 125 -11.29 -20.00 9.52
C VAL A 125 -10.41 -19.14 8.60
N ASN A 126 -9.87 -18.03 9.11
CA ASN A 126 -8.96 -17.15 8.36
C ASN A 126 -7.53 -17.71 8.34
N ARG A 127 -7.09 -18.35 9.43
CA ARG A 127 -5.76 -19.01 9.49
C ARG A 127 -5.63 -20.13 8.46
N ARG A 128 -6.69 -20.92 8.25
CA ARG A 128 -6.70 -22.05 7.29
C ARG A 128 -6.41 -21.62 5.85
N VAL A 129 -6.74 -20.39 5.46
CA VAL A 129 -6.48 -19.85 4.11
C VAL A 129 -5.14 -19.09 4.02
N ARG A 130 -4.36 -19.07 5.11
CA ARG A 130 -3.01 -18.47 5.18
C ARG A 130 -2.01 -19.46 5.83
N PRO A 131 -1.84 -20.68 5.26
CA PRO A 131 -1.11 -21.77 5.92
C PRO A 131 0.40 -21.52 6.08
N ASP A 132 0.96 -20.50 5.43
CA ASP A 132 2.35 -20.09 5.60
C ASP A 132 2.58 -19.11 6.76
N TRP A 133 1.53 -18.73 7.50
CA TRP A 133 1.64 -18.03 8.77
C TRP A 133 1.44 -19.01 9.93
N GLU A 134 2.34 -18.93 10.91
CA GLU A 134 2.22 -19.68 12.15
C GLU A 134 1.35 -18.92 13.15
N LEU A 135 0.91 -19.58 14.23
CA LEU A 135 0.12 -18.94 15.29
C LEU A 135 0.81 -17.68 15.84
N ALA A 136 2.14 -17.72 15.99
CA ALA A 136 2.94 -16.60 16.48
C ALA A 136 2.83 -15.34 15.59
N ASP A 137 2.60 -15.48 14.28
CA ASP A 137 2.40 -14.34 13.39
C ASP A 137 1.09 -13.61 13.68
N TRP A 138 0.02 -14.36 13.96
CA TRP A 138 -1.29 -13.84 14.34
C TRP A 138 -1.28 -13.25 15.74
N GLU A 139 -0.66 -13.93 16.70
CA GLU A 139 -0.47 -13.42 18.05
C GLU A 139 0.32 -12.10 18.05
N ARG A 140 1.36 -11.98 17.21
CA ARG A 140 2.08 -10.73 17.02
C ARG A 140 1.13 -9.60 16.58
N TRP A 141 0.27 -9.85 15.58
CA TRP A 141 -0.73 -8.86 15.17
C TRP A 141 -1.69 -8.50 16.31
N ALA A 142 -2.15 -9.47 17.09
CA ALA A 142 -2.98 -9.24 18.28
C ALA A 142 -2.37 -8.26 19.29
N THR A 143 -1.04 -8.10 19.33
CA THR A 143 -0.35 -7.17 20.23
C THR A 143 -0.16 -5.75 19.67
N ILE A 144 -0.41 -5.52 18.38
CA ILE A 144 -0.19 -4.21 17.76
C ILE A 144 -1.27 -3.22 18.22
N ARG A 145 -0.86 -2.05 18.72
CA ARG A 145 -1.77 -0.98 19.17
C ARG A 145 -1.76 0.26 18.29
N THR A 146 -0.77 0.38 17.41
CA THR A 146 -0.68 1.52 16.50
C THR A 146 -0.31 1.04 15.10
N VAL A 147 -1.15 1.37 14.13
CA VAL A 147 -0.98 1.06 12.71
C VAL A 147 -0.71 2.36 11.96
N TRP A 148 0.50 2.49 11.42
CA TRP A 148 0.87 3.62 10.58
C TRP A 148 0.62 3.29 9.11
N LEU A 149 -0.19 4.10 8.44
CA LEU A 149 -0.48 3.94 7.02
C LEU A 149 0.61 4.62 6.19
N GLY A 150 1.25 3.83 5.36
CA GLY A 150 2.23 4.26 4.37
C GLY A 150 1.69 4.18 2.94
N GLY A 151 2.46 4.71 2.00
CA GLY A 151 2.13 4.71 0.56
C GLY A 151 1.28 5.90 0.13
N GLY A 152 1.17 6.08 -1.19
CA GLY A 152 0.52 7.26 -1.79
C GLY A 152 -0.99 7.34 -1.57
N LEU A 153 -1.66 6.20 -1.32
CA LEU A 153 -3.09 6.17 -0.98
C LEU A 153 -3.36 6.77 0.42
N SER A 154 -2.34 6.70 1.29
CA SER A 154 -2.41 7.11 2.69
C SER A 154 -1.98 8.56 2.90
N SER A 155 -1.81 9.34 1.82
CA SER A 155 -1.34 10.73 1.88
C SER A 155 -2.49 11.73 1.88
N GLY A 156 -2.32 12.82 2.65
CA GLY A 156 -3.27 13.92 2.74
C GLY A 156 -4.65 13.51 3.27
N LEU A 157 -5.67 14.30 2.91
CA LEU A 157 -7.05 14.14 3.41
C LEU A 157 -7.66 12.77 3.08
N LEU A 158 -7.26 12.15 1.97
CA LEU A 158 -7.70 10.79 1.62
C LEU A 158 -7.22 9.78 2.66
N GLY A 159 -5.93 9.81 3.00
CA GLY A 159 -5.36 8.94 4.02
C GLY A 159 -5.92 9.20 5.43
N GLU A 160 -6.16 10.46 5.77
CA GLU A 160 -6.81 10.85 7.03
C GLU A 160 -8.22 10.28 7.14
N THR A 161 -9.01 10.36 6.06
CA THR A 161 -10.39 9.88 6.01
C THR A 161 -10.45 8.35 6.05
N ILE A 162 -9.55 7.66 5.34
CA ILE A 162 -9.40 6.20 5.42
C ILE A 162 -9.07 5.77 6.85
N ALA A 163 -8.09 6.42 7.49
CA ALA A 163 -7.68 6.10 8.85
C ALA A 163 -8.81 6.36 9.86
N ALA A 164 -9.52 7.49 9.74
CA ALA A 164 -10.65 7.81 10.60
C ALA A 164 -11.80 6.79 10.48
N SER A 165 -12.12 6.38 9.25
CA SER A 165 -13.18 5.40 9.01
C SER A 165 -12.79 4.00 9.48
N ALA A 166 -11.50 3.63 9.38
CA ALA A 166 -10.98 2.39 9.96
C ALA A 166 -11.07 2.38 11.49
N ARG A 167 -10.68 3.48 12.15
CA ARG A 167 -10.82 3.63 13.62
C ARG A 167 -12.28 3.53 14.05
N SER A 168 -13.19 4.24 13.38
CA SER A 168 -14.63 4.18 13.70
C SER A 168 -15.16 2.74 13.67
N LEU A 169 -14.82 1.97 12.64
CA LEU A 169 -15.23 0.57 12.56
C LEU A 169 -14.58 -0.29 13.65
N LEU A 170 -13.29 -0.08 13.95
CA LEU A 170 -12.62 -0.80 15.03
C LEU A 170 -13.26 -0.51 16.40
N ASP A 171 -13.61 0.74 16.67
CA ASP A 171 -14.33 1.16 17.87
C ASP A 171 -15.72 0.50 17.95
N GLU A 172 -16.48 0.49 16.85
CA GLU A 172 -17.78 -0.21 16.73
C GLU A 172 -17.67 -1.71 17.05
N LEU A 173 -16.53 -2.33 16.73
CA LEU A 173 -16.25 -3.74 16.98
C LEU A 173 -15.59 -3.99 18.36
N GLY A 174 -15.34 -2.94 19.14
CA GLY A 174 -14.77 -3.02 20.50
C GLY A 174 -13.24 -2.95 20.60
N TYR A 175 -12.52 -2.65 19.51
CA TYR A 175 -11.06 -2.48 19.51
C TYR A 175 -10.63 -1.03 19.83
N ILE A 176 -11.04 -0.55 21.00
CA ILE A 176 -10.87 0.86 21.41
C ILE A 176 -9.42 1.27 21.72
N ASP A 177 -8.50 0.31 21.83
CA ASP A 177 -7.08 0.53 22.12
C ASP A 177 -6.19 0.49 20.87
N VAL A 178 -6.80 0.41 19.68
CA VAL A 178 -6.09 0.41 18.39
C VAL A 178 -6.18 1.78 17.72
N ASP A 179 -5.02 2.41 17.54
CA ASP A 179 -4.90 3.64 16.75
C ASP A 179 -4.45 3.33 15.32
N VAL A 180 -5.10 3.96 14.35
CA VAL A 180 -4.74 3.86 12.92
C VAL A 180 -4.48 5.27 12.43
N ARG A 181 -3.30 5.56 11.89
CA ARG A 181 -2.93 6.93 11.50
C ARG A 181 -2.15 6.97 10.19
N PRO A 182 -2.39 7.95 9.31
CA PRO A 182 -1.47 8.20 8.22
C PRO A 182 -0.11 8.63 8.78
N SER A 183 0.96 8.08 8.22
CA SER A 183 2.30 8.57 8.53
C SER A 183 2.47 9.98 7.95
N PRO A 184 3.09 10.93 8.68
CA PRO A 184 3.44 12.24 8.12
C PRO A 184 4.41 12.13 6.95
N TYR A 185 5.06 10.98 6.80
CA TYR A 185 5.98 10.65 5.73
C TYR A 185 5.48 9.45 4.91
N ALA A 186 4.16 9.26 4.79
CA ALA A 186 3.56 8.09 4.16
C ALA A 186 4.15 7.78 2.77
N SER A 187 4.36 8.82 1.96
CA SER A 187 4.94 8.68 0.63
C SER A 187 6.43 8.35 0.62
N LEU A 188 7.16 8.46 1.74
CA LEU A 188 8.61 8.26 1.83
C LEU A 188 9.01 7.12 2.78
N ILE A 189 8.04 6.42 3.39
CA ILE A 189 8.31 5.44 4.45
C ILE A 189 9.26 4.32 4.03
N ALA A 190 9.16 3.85 2.79
CA ALA A 190 10.06 2.83 2.24
C ALA A 190 11.51 3.35 2.12
N LEU A 191 11.68 4.59 1.67
CA LEU A 191 13.00 5.23 1.58
C LEU A 191 13.60 5.49 2.97
N MET A 192 12.78 5.89 3.95
CA MET A 192 13.23 6.02 5.34
C MET A 192 13.68 4.68 5.93
N GLY A 193 12.95 3.60 5.65
CA GLY A 193 13.33 2.25 6.06
C GLY A 193 14.68 1.85 5.45
N ALA A 194 14.82 1.99 4.13
CA ALA A 194 16.08 1.69 3.43
C ALA A 194 17.25 2.52 3.96
N ALA A 195 17.05 3.83 4.17
CA ALA A 195 18.07 4.71 4.71
C ALA A 195 18.56 4.27 6.11
N ARG A 196 17.64 3.83 6.98
CA ARG A 196 17.98 3.34 8.32
C ARG A 196 18.63 1.96 8.32
N THR A 197 18.44 1.16 7.27
CA THR A 197 19.14 -0.14 7.17
C THR A 197 20.59 -0.01 6.74
N LEU A 198 20.96 1.06 6.02
CA LEU A 198 22.35 1.29 5.61
C LEU A 198 23.28 1.44 6.83
N SER A 199 22.81 2.03 7.93
CA SER A 199 23.58 2.16 9.17
C SER A 199 23.75 0.84 9.94
N LEU A 200 23.04 -0.22 9.54
CA LEU A 200 23.11 -1.56 10.15
C LEU A 200 24.01 -2.52 9.35
N LEU A 201 24.50 -2.12 8.18
CA LEU A 201 25.34 -3.00 7.35
C LEU A 201 26.74 -3.12 7.96
N PRO A 202 27.16 -4.33 8.39
CA PRO A 202 28.49 -4.53 8.93
C PRO A 202 29.54 -4.31 7.84
N ASN A 203 30.62 -3.59 8.18
CA ASN A 203 31.78 -3.34 7.32
C ASN A 203 31.57 -2.40 6.12
N GLU A 204 30.44 -1.71 6.02
CA GLU A 204 30.33 -0.59 5.08
C GLU A 204 30.99 0.66 5.69
N PRO A 205 31.88 1.35 4.97
CA PRO A 205 32.42 2.62 5.44
C PRO A 205 31.28 3.61 5.66
N ILE A 206 31.39 4.46 6.70
CA ILE A 206 30.39 5.49 7.00
C ILE A 206 30.22 6.38 5.76
N ARG A 207 29.18 6.10 4.96
CA ARG A 207 28.88 6.85 3.76
C ARG A 207 28.26 8.16 4.19
N ARG A 208 28.90 9.29 3.86
CA ARG A 208 28.32 10.62 4.14
C ARG A 208 27.06 10.89 3.32
N ARG A 209 26.92 10.23 2.16
CA ARG A 209 25.83 10.47 1.21
C ARG A 209 25.46 9.23 0.42
N ALA A 210 24.17 9.06 0.13
CA ALA A 210 23.63 8.01 -0.73
C ALA A 210 22.43 8.52 -1.55
N LEU A 211 22.12 7.81 -2.64
CA LEU A 211 20.87 7.96 -3.36
C LEU A 211 19.93 6.82 -2.98
N GLY A 212 18.72 7.16 -2.55
CA GLY A 212 17.67 6.21 -2.21
C GLY A 212 16.64 6.11 -3.34
N PHE A 213 16.29 4.88 -3.72
CA PHE A 213 15.24 4.60 -4.70
C PHE A 213 14.27 3.55 -4.17
N ASP A 214 12.96 3.81 -4.29
CA ASP A 214 11.90 2.81 -4.07
C ASP A 214 11.16 2.62 -5.40
N PHE A 215 11.46 1.51 -6.08
CA PHE A 215 10.88 1.14 -7.37
C PHE A 215 9.49 0.51 -7.20
N GLY A 216 8.53 1.34 -6.84
CA GLY A 216 7.12 0.93 -6.71
C GLY A 216 6.43 0.71 -8.07
N HIS A 217 5.25 0.10 -8.03
CA HIS A 217 4.48 -0.17 -9.24
C HIS A 217 3.90 1.09 -9.92
N THR A 218 3.72 2.19 -9.20
CA THR A 218 3.11 3.43 -9.73
C THR A 218 4.17 4.51 -9.97
N LEU A 219 5.03 4.71 -8.98
CA LEU A 219 6.06 5.73 -8.98
C LEU A 219 7.36 5.13 -8.43
N VAL A 220 8.48 5.52 -9.02
CA VAL A 220 9.79 5.46 -8.39
C VAL A 220 9.95 6.66 -7.49
N LYS A 221 10.01 6.43 -6.18
CA LYS A 221 10.36 7.49 -5.23
C LYS A 221 11.87 7.59 -5.16
N ARG A 222 12.37 8.81 -5.03
CA ARG A 222 13.80 9.11 -5.07
C ARG A 222 14.15 10.08 -3.96
N ALA A 223 15.32 9.92 -3.37
CA ALA A 223 15.83 10.87 -2.40
C ALA A 223 17.36 10.92 -2.39
N VAL A 224 17.90 12.06 -2.00
CA VAL A 224 19.28 12.18 -1.53
C VAL A 224 19.29 11.97 -0.02
N LEU A 225 20.19 11.13 0.46
CA LEU A 225 20.32 10.74 1.85
C LEU A 225 21.68 11.21 2.37
N ASP A 226 21.70 12.09 3.35
CA ASP A 226 22.94 12.55 3.98
C ASP A 226 23.04 11.98 5.40
N TYR A 227 24.24 11.52 5.76
CA TYR A 227 24.51 10.86 7.03
C TYR A 227 25.61 11.57 7.80
N GLU A 228 25.40 11.69 9.10
CA GLU A 228 26.37 12.20 10.06
C GLU A 228 26.59 11.14 11.15
N GLY A 229 27.85 10.80 11.42
CA GLY A 229 28.17 9.77 12.42
C GLY A 229 27.54 8.39 12.14
N GLY A 230 27.22 8.08 10.87
CA GLY A 230 26.55 6.83 10.50
C GLY A 230 25.04 6.82 10.72
N VAL A 231 24.44 7.95 11.09
CA VAL A 231 22.99 8.10 11.27
C VAL A 231 22.44 8.99 10.16
N LEU A 232 21.24 8.70 9.66
CA LEU A 232 20.55 9.55 8.69
C LEU A 232 20.31 10.93 9.33
N ALA A 233 20.95 11.97 8.78
CA ALA A 233 20.85 13.35 9.26
C ALA A 233 19.85 14.16 8.43
N HIS A 234 19.83 13.93 7.11
CA HIS A 234 18.94 14.63 6.18
C HIS A 234 18.46 13.72 5.06
N MET A 235 17.21 13.94 4.62
CA MET A 235 16.62 13.30 3.46
C MET A 235 15.97 14.37 2.59
N GLU A 236 16.51 14.57 1.40
CA GLU A 236 15.94 15.46 0.39
C GLU A 236 15.14 14.60 -0.60
N ALA A 237 13.81 14.73 -0.58
CA ALA A 237 12.97 14.03 -1.54
C ALA A 237 13.13 14.66 -2.93
N LEU A 238 13.45 13.84 -3.93
CA LEU A 238 13.54 14.24 -5.33
C LEU A 238 12.19 13.98 -6.02
N PRO A 239 11.88 14.68 -7.14
CA PRO A 239 10.67 14.42 -7.90
C PRO A 239 10.54 12.93 -8.29
N PRO A 240 9.39 12.29 -8.04
CA PRO A 240 9.22 10.88 -8.38
C PRO A 240 9.11 10.70 -9.90
N VAL A 241 9.50 9.50 -10.37
CA VAL A 241 9.39 9.13 -11.79
C VAL A 241 8.24 8.14 -11.98
N LEU A 242 7.45 8.30 -13.03
CA LEU A 242 6.39 7.35 -13.35
C LEU A 242 6.99 6.01 -13.80
N THR A 243 6.46 4.93 -13.23
CA THR A 243 6.82 3.57 -13.60
C THR A 243 6.31 3.20 -15.00
N GLU A 244 7.11 2.47 -15.78
CA GLU A 244 6.79 2.11 -17.17
C GLU A 244 6.13 0.73 -17.35
N TRP A 245 6.10 -0.10 -16.31
CA TRP A 245 5.38 -1.38 -16.35
C TRP A 245 3.94 -1.24 -15.86
N SER A 246 3.04 -1.95 -16.55
CA SER A 246 1.62 -2.07 -16.21
C SER A 246 1.30 -3.35 -15.45
N GLU A 247 2.15 -4.37 -15.57
CA GLU A 247 1.97 -5.68 -14.93
C GLU A 247 2.55 -5.73 -13.53
N ILE A 248 1.71 -6.20 -12.60
CA ILE A 248 2.10 -6.46 -11.20
C ILE A 248 2.44 -7.94 -11.03
N TYR A 249 1.73 -8.82 -11.75
CA TYR A 249 1.90 -10.27 -11.73
C TYR A 249 1.98 -10.80 -13.18
N PRO A 250 3.16 -10.76 -13.81
CA PRO A 250 3.32 -11.29 -15.17
C PRO A 250 3.11 -12.81 -15.21
N ALA A 251 2.62 -13.31 -16.35
CA ALA A 251 2.66 -14.74 -16.65
C ALA A 251 4.12 -15.24 -16.67
N GLU A 252 4.34 -16.53 -16.40
CA GLU A 252 5.69 -17.10 -16.30
C GLU A 252 6.53 -16.84 -17.56
N GLU A 253 5.91 -17.00 -18.73
CA GLU A 253 6.51 -16.71 -20.04
C GLU A 253 6.95 -15.25 -20.24
N ASP A 254 6.25 -14.31 -19.60
CA ASP A 254 6.53 -12.87 -19.73
C ASP A 254 7.54 -12.36 -18.69
N ARG A 255 7.80 -13.11 -17.61
CA ARG A 255 8.67 -12.68 -16.49
C ARG A 255 10.05 -12.22 -16.92
N ALA A 256 10.70 -12.99 -17.80
CA ALA A 256 12.05 -12.66 -18.26
C ALA A 256 12.08 -11.36 -19.07
N ALA A 257 11.06 -11.13 -19.91
CA ALA A 257 10.94 -9.91 -20.69
C ALA A 257 10.63 -8.71 -19.80
N LEU A 258 9.70 -8.85 -18.87
CA LEU A 258 9.40 -7.81 -17.89
C LEU A 258 10.63 -7.47 -17.04
N GLY A 259 11.35 -8.46 -16.54
CA GLY A 259 12.57 -8.26 -15.74
C GLY A 259 13.63 -7.44 -16.48
N ARG A 260 13.87 -7.71 -17.77
CA ARG A 260 14.77 -6.89 -18.60
C ARG A 260 14.29 -5.45 -18.75
N ASN A 261 13.00 -5.24 -18.94
CA ASN A 261 12.43 -3.90 -19.07
C ASN A 261 12.53 -3.12 -17.76
N VAL A 262 12.24 -3.76 -16.62
CA VAL A 262 12.42 -3.19 -15.28
C VAL A 262 13.87 -2.78 -15.06
N LEU A 263 14.85 -3.66 -15.32
CA LEU A 263 16.26 -3.35 -15.15
C LEU A 263 16.73 -2.19 -16.03
N ARG A 264 16.31 -2.14 -17.30
CA ARG A 264 16.63 -1.03 -18.21
C ARG A 264 16.07 0.29 -17.70
N PHE A 265 14.82 0.27 -17.23
CA PHE A 265 14.19 1.44 -16.63
C PHE A 265 14.92 1.89 -15.36
N MET A 266 15.27 0.97 -14.47
CA MET A 266 16.03 1.26 -13.25
C MET A 266 17.36 1.96 -13.57
N ALA A 267 18.14 1.41 -14.51
CA ALA A 267 19.40 2.00 -14.93
C ALA A 267 19.23 3.43 -15.46
N ARG A 268 18.18 3.67 -16.26
CA ARG A 268 17.86 5.01 -16.78
C ARG A 268 17.48 5.99 -15.68
N VAL A 269 16.66 5.56 -14.71
CA VAL A 269 16.22 6.42 -13.59
C VAL A 269 17.38 6.74 -12.64
N ILE A 270 18.31 5.81 -12.44
CA ILE A 270 19.51 6.03 -11.63
C ILE A 270 20.48 7.02 -12.30
N GLY A 271 20.51 7.05 -13.64
CA GLY A 271 21.35 7.98 -14.41
C GLY A 271 20.81 9.40 -14.53
N GLN A 272 19.63 9.71 -13.97
CA GLN A 272 19.00 11.05 -13.94
C GLN A 272 19.26 11.75 -12.61
#